data_AF-A0AAV8TAL6-F1
#
_entry.id   AF-A0AAV8TAL6-F1
#
_cell.length_a   1.000
_cell.length_b   1.000
_cell.length_c   1.000
_cell.angle_alpha   90.00
_cell.angle_beta   90.00
_cell.angle_gamma   90.00
#
_symmetry.space_group_name_H-M   'P 1'
#
loop_
_entity.id
_entity.type
_entity.pdbx_description
1 polymer ?
#
loop_
_entity_poly.entity_id
_entity_poly.type
_entity_poly.pdbx_seq_one_letter_code
_entity_poly.pdbx_strand_id
1 'polypeptide(L)'
;MGWCQGSRQTRLLIAPHTCSTGNDEGCFLSLKHPKSGNAACYFLINSVLQELHWFKQSYTSWFLGDYICQDGCLYTATPVDPVFILLPIFEEARMKKGDDPGKFRQLDEIVFVNGYPDYQHLISIAENCMQVVCEIKEIGSSKFFRLDDSKVLVWLYCKVSNLKQTLPMIDKNYAALDEKNTLAEAVAILGEYLKDEPWIKLLCNHLKLSLPEASSKVSDTDLTAVESKQVPSDIAQEKSGSDSKTKRKGKQAKKAKVETESRNIKEMFFRASRRS
;
A
#
# COMPACT_ATOMS: atom_id res chain seq x y z
N MET A 1 -7.73 1.36 -14.38
CA MET A 1 -8.36 0.14 -14.93
C MET A 1 -7.30 -0.63 -15.70
N GLY A 2 -6.77 -1.73 -15.14
CA GLY A 2 -5.70 -2.50 -15.79
C GLY A 2 -4.98 -3.56 -14.95
N TRP A 3 -5.53 -3.94 -13.78
CA TRP A 3 -4.82 -4.84 -12.87
C TRP A 3 -5.14 -6.34 -13.11
N CYS A 4 -6.25 -6.65 -13.78
CA CYS A 4 -6.67 -8.04 -14.05
C CYS A 4 -7.13 -8.34 -15.49
N GLN A 5 -7.07 -7.39 -16.42
CA GLN A 5 -7.43 -7.68 -17.82
C GLN A 5 -6.18 -8.00 -18.65
N GLY A 6 -5.92 -9.31 -18.84
CA GLY A 6 -5.28 -9.75 -20.09
C GLY A 6 -4.17 -10.80 -20.00
N SER A 7 -3.57 -11.08 -18.85
CA SER A 7 -2.54 -12.13 -18.75
C SER A 7 -2.68 -12.95 -17.47
N ARG A 8 -2.70 -14.28 -17.59
CA ARG A 8 -2.54 -15.23 -16.48
C ARG A 8 -1.09 -15.20 -16.00
N GLN A 9 -0.65 -14.06 -15.47
CA GLN A 9 0.70 -13.89 -15.00
C GLN A 9 0.76 -14.29 -13.52
N THR A 10 1.49 -15.37 -13.23
CA THR A 10 1.72 -15.83 -11.86
C THR A 10 2.49 -14.76 -11.08
N ARG A 11 1.98 -14.38 -9.90
CA ARG A 11 2.61 -13.45 -8.98
C ARG A 11 2.89 -14.15 -7.64
N LEU A 12 3.96 -13.74 -6.97
CA LEU A 12 4.30 -14.26 -5.64
C LEU A 12 3.72 -13.33 -4.57
N LEU A 13 2.83 -13.86 -3.74
CA LEU A 13 2.21 -13.14 -2.61
C LEU A 13 2.56 -13.82 -1.30
N ILE A 14 3.05 -13.04 -0.34
CA ILE A 14 3.18 -13.43 1.07
C ILE A 14 2.01 -12.80 1.82
N ALA A 15 1.13 -13.62 2.38
CA ALA A 15 -0.01 -13.18 3.16
C ALA A 15 -0.06 -13.94 4.50
N PRO A 16 -0.64 -13.35 5.57
CA PRO A 16 -0.85 -14.05 6.82
C PRO A 16 -1.70 -15.29 6.58
N HIS A 17 -1.34 -16.40 7.24
CA HIS A 17 -2.14 -17.62 7.19
C HIS A 17 -3.51 -17.34 7.82
N THR A 18 -4.58 -17.48 7.04
CA THR A 18 -5.95 -17.43 7.56
C THR A 18 -6.32 -18.86 7.98
N CYS A 19 -6.60 -19.04 9.27
CA CYS A 19 -6.87 -20.36 9.84
C CYS A 19 -8.38 -20.59 9.82
N SER A 20 -8.92 -20.96 8.66
CA SER A 20 -10.33 -21.34 8.56
C SER A 20 -10.47 -22.60 7.74
N THR A 21 -11.26 -23.53 8.27
CA THR A 21 -11.57 -24.84 7.72
C THR A 21 -12.63 -24.77 6.61
N GLY A 22 -12.87 -23.58 6.06
CA GLY A 22 -13.90 -23.28 5.06
C GLY A 22 -13.30 -22.89 3.71
N ASN A 23 -14.17 -22.78 2.70
CA ASN A 23 -13.81 -22.30 1.37
C ASN A 23 -13.52 -20.79 1.45
N ASP A 24 -12.31 -20.44 1.90
CA ASP A 24 -11.84 -19.08 2.16
C ASP A 24 -11.59 -18.30 0.86
N GLU A 25 -12.66 -18.01 0.13
CA GLU A 25 -12.61 -17.16 -1.05
C GLU A 25 -12.50 -15.69 -0.62
N GLY A 26 -11.26 -15.19 -0.58
CA GLY A 26 -11.00 -13.76 -0.44
C GLY A 26 -11.22 -13.00 -1.76
N CYS A 27 -11.51 -11.71 -1.67
CA CYS A 27 -11.70 -10.84 -2.82
C CYS A 27 -10.68 -9.69 -2.84
N PHE A 28 -10.15 -9.40 -4.04
CA PHE A 28 -9.35 -8.21 -4.27
C PHE A 28 -10.28 -7.02 -4.52
N LEU A 29 -10.00 -5.92 -3.84
CA LEU A 29 -10.77 -4.69 -3.87
C LEU A 29 -9.90 -3.55 -4.40
N SER A 30 -10.46 -2.71 -5.27
CA SER A 30 -9.90 -1.43 -5.65
C SER A 30 -10.59 -0.33 -4.87
N LEU A 31 -9.89 0.26 -3.90
CA LEU A 31 -10.39 1.32 -3.02
C LEU A 31 -9.52 2.58 -3.15
N LYS A 32 -9.93 3.69 -2.54
CA LYS A 32 -9.09 4.88 -2.47
C LYS A 32 -8.10 4.75 -1.31
N HIS A 33 -6.84 5.04 -1.59
CA HIS A 33 -5.83 5.24 -0.55
C HIS A 33 -6.27 6.42 0.36
N PRO A 34 -6.23 6.27 1.69
CA PRO A 34 -6.91 7.21 2.58
C PRO A 34 -6.30 8.61 2.62
N LYS A 35 -4.97 8.74 2.45
CA LYS A 35 -4.28 10.03 2.30
C LYS A 35 -4.39 10.64 0.89
N SER A 36 -3.88 9.92 -0.12
CA SER A 36 -3.75 10.44 -1.49
C SER A 36 -5.04 10.42 -2.32
N GLY A 37 -6.02 9.59 -1.97
CA GLY A 37 -7.25 9.39 -2.74
C GLY A 37 -7.06 8.58 -4.03
N ASN A 38 -5.83 8.17 -4.36
CA ASN A 38 -5.51 7.37 -5.53
C ASN A 38 -6.03 5.93 -5.38
N ALA A 39 -6.24 5.24 -6.50
CA ALA A 39 -6.63 3.83 -6.46
C ALA A 39 -5.51 2.98 -5.84
N ALA A 40 -5.86 2.21 -4.81
CA ALA A 40 -5.03 1.24 -4.12
C ALA A 40 -5.73 -0.12 -4.08
N CYS A 41 -4.94 -1.19 -3.94
CA CYS A 41 -5.43 -2.55 -3.93
C CYS A 41 -5.43 -3.11 -2.51
N TYR A 42 -6.58 -3.66 -2.12
CA TYR A 42 -6.78 -4.31 -0.83
C TYR A 42 -7.25 -5.74 -1.07
N PHE A 43 -7.02 -6.61 -0.10
CA PHE A 43 -7.51 -7.98 -0.10
C PHE A 43 -8.39 -8.20 1.13
N LEU A 44 -9.64 -8.56 0.89
CA LEU A 44 -10.59 -8.85 1.95
C LEU A 44 -10.77 -10.36 2.04
N ILE A 45 -10.44 -10.92 3.20
CA ILE A 45 -10.58 -12.35 3.49
C ILE A 45 -11.07 -12.52 4.92
N ASN A 46 -12.13 -13.31 5.13
CA ASN A 46 -12.68 -13.60 6.46
C ASN A 46 -12.96 -12.35 7.32
N SER A 47 -13.52 -11.31 6.69
CA SER A 47 -13.77 -9.99 7.31
C SER A 47 -12.52 -9.24 7.78
N VAL A 48 -11.32 -9.68 7.40
CA VAL A 48 -10.05 -8.99 7.65
C VAL A 48 -9.63 -8.29 6.36
N LEU A 49 -9.52 -6.97 6.44
CA LEU A 49 -9.00 -6.15 5.36
C LEU A 49 -7.47 -6.14 5.41
N GLN A 50 -6.83 -6.42 4.28
CA GLN A 50 -5.39 -6.39 4.14
C GLN A 50 -5.00 -5.41 3.04
N GLU A 51 -3.96 -4.62 3.28
CA GLU A 51 -3.36 -3.76 2.27
C GLU A 51 -2.28 -4.55 1.50
N LEU A 52 -2.24 -4.38 0.18
CA LEU A 52 -1.19 -4.96 -0.63
C LEU A 52 -0.04 -3.98 -0.82
N HIS A 53 1.15 -4.44 -0.45
CA HIS A 53 2.40 -3.81 -0.82
C HIS A 53 3.10 -4.66 -1.88
N TRP A 54 3.96 -4.01 -2.66
CA TRP A 54 4.79 -4.69 -3.63
C TRP A 54 6.19 -4.11 -3.62
N PHE A 55 7.15 -4.97 -3.89
CA PHE A 55 8.56 -4.61 -4.01
C PHE A 55 9.14 -5.28 -5.25
N LYS A 56 9.92 -4.51 -6.02
CA LYS A 56 10.64 -5.03 -7.19
C LYS A 56 12.05 -4.48 -7.21
N GLN A 57 13.02 -5.38 -7.06
CA GLN A 57 14.41 -5.05 -7.31
C GLN A 57 14.73 -5.18 -8.81
N SER A 58 15.61 -4.34 -9.33
CA SER A 58 16.02 -4.40 -10.73
C SER A 58 16.70 -5.75 -11.06
N TYR A 59 16.41 -6.26 -12.26
CA TYR A 59 17.00 -7.49 -12.79
C TYR A 59 16.71 -8.77 -11.97
N THR A 60 15.55 -8.85 -11.30
CA THR A 60 15.12 -10.05 -10.58
C THR A 60 14.07 -10.87 -11.34
N SER A 61 14.03 -12.17 -11.04
CA SER A 61 12.99 -13.10 -11.48
C SER A 61 12.83 -14.20 -10.43
N TRP A 62 11.66 -14.83 -10.37
CA TRP A 62 11.40 -15.95 -9.46
C TRP A 62 11.40 -17.28 -10.20
N PHE A 63 12.05 -18.28 -9.63
CA PHE A 63 11.89 -19.68 -10.04
C PHE A 63 10.77 -20.29 -9.19
N LEU A 64 9.68 -20.68 -9.84
CA LEU A 64 8.47 -21.23 -9.22
C LEU A 64 8.27 -22.66 -9.72
N GLY A 65 8.93 -23.62 -9.05
CA GLY A 65 9.01 -25.00 -9.55
C GLY A 65 9.67 -25.03 -10.93
N ASP A 66 8.93 -25.51 -11.94
CA ASP A 66 9.39 -25.62 -13.33
C ASP A 66 9.15 -24.35 -14.16
N TYR A 67 8.59 -23.28 -13.57
CA TYR A 67 8.26 -22.03 -14.26
C TYR A 67 9.15 -20.88 -13.81
N ILE A 68 9.37 -19.93 -14.71
CA ILE A 68 10.06 -18.67 -14.39
C ILE A 68 9.03 -17.54 -14.41
N CYS A 69 8.89 -16.84 -13.29
CA CYS A 69 8.17 -15.58 -13.23
C CYS A 69 9.15 -14.43 -13.50
N GLN A 70 9.09 -13.90 -14.72
CA GLN A 70 9.97 -12.83 -15.19
C GLN A 70 9.77 -11.50 -14.43
N ASP A 71 8.60 -11.27 -13.83
CA ASP A 71 8.29 -9.99 -13.19
C ASP A 71 9.21 -9.71 -11.99
N GLY A 72 9.59 -10.76 -11.24
CA GLY A 72 10.49 -10.64 -10.09
C GLY A 72 9.91 -9.84 -8.92
N CYS A 73 8.67 -9.37 -9.01
CA CYS A 73 7.98 -8.65 -7.93
C CYS A 73 7.64 -9.60 -6.78
N LEU A 74 7.80 -9.09 -5.57
CA LEU A 74 7.29 -9.69 -4.35
C LEU A 74 6.09 -8.88 -3.88
N TYR A 75 4.96 -9.53 -3.68
CA TYR A 75 3.79 -8.93 -3.05
C TYR A 75 3.70 -9.37 -1.60
N THR A 76 3.30 -8.45 -0.73
CA THR A 76 2.98 -8.74 0.66
C THR A 76 1.59 -8.20 0.96
N ALA A 77 0.80 -8.95 1.72
CA ALA A 77 -0.46 -8.48 2.28
C ALA A 77 -0.30 -8.30 3.78
N THR A 78 -0.69 -7.15 4.30
CA THR A 78 -0.59 -6.82 5.72
C THR A 78 -1.97 -6.40 6.24
N PRO A 79 -2.43 -6.87 7.41
CA PRO A 79 -3.69 -6.41 7.97
C PRO A 79 -3.68 -4.89 8.18
N VAL A 80 -4.75 -4.23 7.75
CA VAL A 80 -4.95 -2.78 7.91
C VAL A 80 -6.22 -2.53 8.73
N ASP A 81 -6.21 -1.51 9.58
CA ASP A 81 -7.42 -1.10 10.30
C ASP A 81 -8.39 -0.42 9.29
N PRO A 82 -9.59 -0.99 9.06
CA PRO A 82 -10.57 -0.46 8.12
C PRO A 82 -11.00 0.99 8.42
N VAL A 83 -10.88 1.46 9.67
CA VAL A 83 -11.20 2.84 10.03
C VAL A 83 -10.36 3.83 9.21
N PHE A 84 -9.08 3.55 8.92
CA PHE A 84 -8.28 4.45 8.07
C PHE A 84 -8.88 4.59 6.67
N ILE A 85 -9.36 3.50 6.08
CA ILE A 85 -9.90 3.47 4.71
C ILE A 85 -11.28 4.13 4.65
N LEU A 86 -12.08 3.96 5.70
CA LEU A 86 -13.45 4.49 5.77
C LEU A 86 -13.52 5.94 6.25
N LEU A 87 -12.53 6.41 7.03
CA LEU A 87 -12.54 7.75 7.61
C LEU A 87 -12.72 8.87 6.57
N PRO A 88 -11.98 8.91 5.44
CA PRO A 88 -12.16 9.94 4.41
C PRO A 88 -13.55 9.87 3.75
N ILE A 89 -14.13 8.67 3.64
CA ILE A 89 -15.45 8.46 3.03
C ILE A 89 -16.55 9.01 3.95
N PHE A 90 -16.44 8.75 5.25
CA PHE A 90 -17.37 9.28 6.25
C PHE A 90 -17.21 10.80 6.44
N GLU A 91 -15.99 11.31 6.33
CA GLU A 91 -15.71 12.75 6.34
C GLU A 91 -16.41 13.46 5.16
N GLU A 92 -16.30 12.91 3.94
CA GLU A 92 -16.99 13.43 2.75
C GLU A 92 -18.51 13.32 2.88
N ALA A 93 -19.02 12.17 3.31
CA ALA A 93 -20.45 11.90 3.41
C ALA A 93 -21.16 12.74 4.49
N ARG A 94 -20.46 13.15 5.54
CA ARG A 94 -21.01 13.99 6.62
C ARG A 94 -21.46 15.38 6.14
N MET A 95 -20.94 15.87 5.01
CA MET A 95 -21.28 17.19 4.44
C MET A 95 -21.11 18.34 5.44
N LYS A 96 -20.02 18.32 6.22
CA LYS A 96 -19.67 19.36 7.20
C LYS A 96 -19.60 20.74 6.52
N LYS A 97 -20.22 21.76 7.11
CA LYS A 97 -20.12 23.16 6.65
C LYS A 97 -19.79 24.09 7.83
N GLY A 98 -18.59 24.67 7.81
CA GLY A 98 -18.12 25.50 8.93
C GLY A 98 -18.12 24.72 10.24
N ASP A 99 -18.77 25.27 11.26
CA ASP A 99 -18.87 24.66 12.60
C ASP A 99 -19.99 23.64 12.74
N ASP A 100 -20.82 23.44 11.70
CA ASP A 100 -21.88 22.43 11.74
C ASP A 100 -21.26 21.02 11.81
N PRO A 101 -21.66 20.18 12.78
CA PRO A 101 -21.17 18.79 12.90
C PRO A 101 -21.60 17.91 11.72
N GLY A 102 -22.42 18.38 10.80
CA GLY A 102 -22.86 17.66 9.61
C GLY A 102 -24.04 16.73 9.86
N LYS A 103 -24.36 15.95 8.83
CA LYS A 103 -25.59 15.16 8.75
C LYS A 103 -25.37 13.71 9.14
N PHE A 104 -26.41 13.13 9.73
CA PHE A 104 -26.55 11.69 9.89
C PHE A 104 -26.97 11.07 8.56
N ARG A 105 -26.34 9.95 8.18
CA ARG A 105 -26.64 9.20 6.95
C ARG A 105 -26.64 7.71 7.21
N GLN A 106 -27.32 6.96 6.35
CA GLN A 106 -27.32 5.49 6.43
C GLN A 106 -25.99 4.93 5.91
N LEU A 107 -25.60 3.77 6.41
CA LEU A 107 -24.33 3.14 6.04
C LEU A 107 -24.24 2.88 4.53
N ASP A 108 -25.30 2.35 3.94
CA ASP A 108 -25.39 2.04 2.51
C ASP A 108 -25.19 3.29 1.63
N GLU A 109 -25.68 4.45 2.07
CA GLU A 109 -25.49 5.73 1.37
C GLU A 109 -24.05 6.24 1.50
N ILE A 110 -23.40 6.00 2.63
CA ILE A 110 -22.04 6.48 2.91
C ILE A 110 -21.03 5.69 2.09
N VAL A 111 -21.15 4.35 2.04
CA VAL A 111 -20.21 3.49 1.31
C VAL A 111 -20.40 3.52 -0.20
N PHE A 112 -21.45 4.19 -0.69
CA PHE A 112 -21.68 4.39 -2.11
C PHE A 112 -20.72 5.46 -2.66
N VAL A 113 -19.50 5.05 -3.02
CA VAL A 113 -18.46 5.92 -3.56
C VAL A 113 -18.44 5.86 -5.08
N ASN A 114 -18.70 6.99 -5.74
CA ASN A 114 -18.69 7.06 -7.21
C ASN A 114 -17.32 6.66 -7.77
N GLY A 115 -17.32 5.75 -8.76
CA GLY A 115 -16.11 5.19 -9.38
C GLY A 115 -15.41 4.07 -8.59
N TYR A 116 -15.89 3.74 -7.38
CA TYR A 116 -15.31 2.70 -6.52
C TYR A 116 -16.43 1.82 -5.92
N PRO A 117 -17.00 0.88 -6.70
CA PRO A 117 -18.09 0.01 -6.23
C PRO A 117 -17.65 -0.96 -5.12
N ASP A 118 -16.35 -1.25 -5.04
CA ASP A 118 -15.80 -2.26 -4.13
C ASP A 118 -15.94 -1.89 -2.64
N TYR A 119 -16.26 -0.63 -2.32
CA TYR A 119 -16.64 -0.22 -0.95
C TYR A 119 -17.88 -0.95 -0.41
N GLN A 120 -18.76 -1.45 -1.29
CA GLN A 120 -19.93 -2.24 -0.89
C GLN A 120 -19.53 -3.54 -0.16
N HIS A 121 -18.37 -4.12 -0.49
CA HIS A 121 -17.87 -5.31 0.20
C HIS A 121 -17.44 -5.02 1.65
N LEU A 122 -17.30 -3.75 2.04
CA LEU A 122 -16.89 -3.36 3.38
C LEU A 122 -18.07 -3.10 4.33
N ILE A 123 -19.33 -3.16 3.88
CA ILE A 123 -20.50 -2.82 4.70
C ILE A 123 -20.52 -3.59 6.03
N SER A 124 -20.28 -4.90 5.98
CA SER A 124 -20.32 -5.77 7.17
C SER A 124 -19.27 -5.41 8.22
N ILE A 125 -18.11 -4.91 7.79
CA ILE A 125 -17.02 -4.50 8.67
C ILE A 125 -17.21 -3.04 9.12
N ALA A 126 -17.69 -2.19 8.22
CA ALA A 126 -17.88 -0.77 8.45
C ALA A 126 -18.85 -0.51 9.61
N GLU A 127 -19.92 -1.29 9.73
CA GLU A 127 -20.86 -1.13 10.85
C GLU A 127 -20.17 -1.26 12.21
N ASN A 128 -19.25 -2.21 12.37
CA ASN A 128 -18.54 -2.45 13.63
C ASN A 128 -17.41 -1.46 13.85
N CYS A 129 -16.60 -1.21 12.82
CA CYS A 129 -15.46 -0.31 12.91
C CYS A 129 -15.87 1.14 13.16
N MET A 130 -16.96 1.59 12.54
CA MET A 130 -17.33 3.01 12.57
C MET A 130 -18.05 3.41 13.86
N GLN A 131 -18.50 2.47 14.70
CA GLN A 131 -19.04 2.81 16.05
C GLN A 131 -17.99 3.48 16.94
N VAL A 132 -16.71 3.19 16.69
CA VAL A 132 -15.57 3.74 17.43
C VAL A 132 -15.42 5.23 17.17
N VAL A 133 -15.69 5.69 15.94
CA VAL A 133 -15.41 7.06 15.48
C VAL A 133 -16.66 7.88 15.14
N CYS A 134 -17.84 7.26 15.07
CA CYS A 134 -19.11 7.92 14.76
C CYS A 134 -20.06 8.01 15.96
N GLU A 135 -20.91 9.02 15.96
CA GLU A 135 -22.17 9.03 16.69
C GLU A 135 -23.21 8.22 15.89
N ILE A 136 -23.95 7.38 16.61
CA ILE A 136 -24.98 6.51 16.03
C ILE A 136 -26.33 6.94 16.56
N LYS A 137 -27.29 7.09 15.65
CA LYS A 137 -28.70 7.27 15.98
C LYS A 137 -29.50 6.14 15.36
N GLU A 138 -30.34 5.52 16.16
CA GLU A 138 -31.21 4.43 15.72
C GLU A 138 -32.65 4.94 15.68
N ILE A 139 -33.29 4.76 14.53
CA ILE A 139 -34.69 5.13 14.31
C ILE A 139 -35.37 3.92 13.69
N GLY A 140 -36.21 3.24 14.46
CA GLY A 140 -36.81 1.97 14.05
C GLY A 140 -35.74 0.88 13.91
N SER A 141 -35.66 0.24 12.74
CA SER A 141 -34.67 -0.78 12.42
C SER A 141 -33.45 -0.24 11.67
N SER A 142 -33.35 1.08 11.48
CA SER A 142 -32.29 1.72 10.69
C SER A 142 -31.34 2.50 11.59
N LYS A 143 -30.04 2.29 11.37
CA LYS A 143 -28.97 3.03 12.02
C LYS A 143 -28.44 4.12 11.10
N PHE A 144 -28.23 5.30 11.67
CA PHE A 144 -27.66 6.45 11.00
C PHE A 144 -26.36 6.84 11.70
N PHE A 145 -25.34 7.12 10.90
CA PHE A 145 -24.00 7.42 11.36
C PHE A 145 -23.65 8.87 11.05
N ARG A 146 -22.93 9.50 11.97
CA ARG A 146 -22.28 10.79 11.76
C ARG A 146 -20.90 10.75 12.38
N LEU A 147 -19.87 11.10 11.61
CA LEU A 147 -18.50 11.15 12.12
C LEU A 147 -18.36 12.18 13.25
N ASP A 148 -17.72 11.80 14.35
CA ASP A 148 -17.51 12.65 15.52
C ASP A 148 -16.02 12.98 15.68
N ASP A 149 -15.68 14.28 15.63
CA ASP A 149 -14.28 14.74 15.62
C ASP A 149 -13.57 14.37 16.94
N SER A 150 -14.26 14.39 18.08
CA SER A 150 -13.68 14.02 19.38
C SER A 150 -13.38 12.53 19.48
N LYS A 151 -14.29 11.67 19.00
CA LYS A 151 -14.07 10.22 18.96
C LYS A 151 -12.92 9.84 18.04
N VAL A 152 -12.81 10.48 16.87
CA VAL A 152 -11.67 10.27 15.95
C VAL A 152 -10.36 10.61 16.65
N LEU A 153 -10.28 11.73 17.37
CA LEU A 153 -9.06 12.11 18.11
C LEU A 153 -8.70 11.11 19.20
N VAL A 154 -9.67 10.61 19.96
CA VAL A 154 -9.43 9.57 20.98
C VAL A 154 -8.91 8.30 20.32
N TRP A 155 -9.52 7.86 19.22
CA TRP A 155 -9.06 6.70 18.45
C TRP A 155 -7.61 6.88 17.94
N LEU A 156 -7.29 8.05 17.37
CA LEU A 156 -5.93 8.38 16.93
C LEU A 156 -4.93 8.31 18.07
N TYR A 157 -5.29 8.84 19.25
CA TYR A 157 -4.43 8.75 20.43
C TYR A 157 -4.17 7.31 20.85
N CYS A 158 -5.19 6.45 20.84
CA CYS A 158 -5.01 5.02 21.09
C CYS A 158 -4.06 4.37 20.07
N LYS A 159 -4.12 4.78 18.79
CA LYS A 159 -3.17 4.30 17.77
C LYS A 159 -1.75 4.76 18.03
N VAL A 160 -1.53 6.04 18.36
CA VAL A 160 -0.21 6.55 18.74
C VAL A 160 0.33 5.82 19.96
N SER A 161 -0.51 5.60 20.98
CA SER A 161 -0.11 4.88 22.19
C SER A 161 0.30 3.43 21.89
N ASN A 162 -0.43 2.73 21.03
CA ASN A 162 -0.07 1.38 20.59
C ASN A 162 1.26 1.37 19.83
N LEU A 163 1.47 2.32 18.92
CA LEU A 163 2.73 2.45 18.18
C LEU A 163 3.91 2.77 19.11
N LYS A 164 3.73 3.64 20.10
CA LYS A 164 4.75 3.95 21.12
C LYS A 164 5.23 2.70 21.85
N GLN A 165 4.32 1.76 22.15
CA GLN A 165 4.66 0.50 22.82
C GLN A 165 5.28 -0.53 21.87
N THR A 166 4.84 -0.56 20.61
CA THR A 166 5.22 -1.60 19.65
C THR A 166 6.56 -1.31 18.97
N LEU A 167 6.84 -0.05 18.60
CA LEU A 167 8.06 0.33 17.87
C LEU A 167 9.37 -0.13 18.54
N PRO A 168 9.57 0.05 19.87
CA PRO A 168 10.78 -0.42 20.54
C PRO A 168 10.97 -1.94 20.51
N MET A 169 9.89 -2.71 20.29
CA MET A 169 9.96 -4.18 20.22
C MET A 169 10.35 -4.68 18.83
N ILE A 170 10.18 -3.87 17.79
CA ILE A 170 10.41 -4.25 16.39
C ILE A 170 11.89 -4.10 16.03
N ASP A 171 12.51 -2.97 16.38
CA ASP A 171 13.90 -2.68 16.07
C ASP A 171 14.60 -2.00 17.24
N LYS A 172 15.86 -2.39 17.48
CA LYS A 172 16.76 -1.78 18.45
C LYS A 172 16.99 -0.30 18.16
N ASN A 173 16.89 0.12 16.90
CA ASN A 173 16.97 1.53 16.52
C ASN A 173 15.86 2.37 17.17
N TYR A 174 14.63 1.85 17.21
CA TYR A 174 13.51 2.54 17.87
C TYR A 174 13.63 2.53 19.40
N ALA A 175 14.24 1.50 19.98
CA ALA A 175 14.44 1.43 21.43
C ALA A 175 15.43 2.48 21.98
N ALA A 176 16.29 3.04 21.12
CA ALA A 176 17.24 4.09 21.49
C ALA A 176 16.63 5.51 21.43
N LEU A 177 15.41 5.67 20.89
CA LEU A 177 14.76 6.97 20.78
C LEU A 177 14.24 7.44 22.13
N ASP A 178 14.28 8.74 22.35
CA ASP A 178 13.56 9.37 23.46
C ASP A 178 12.04 9.33 23.21
N GLU A 179 11.26 9.59 24.26
CA GLU A 179 9.80 9.54 24.14
C GLU A 179 9.26 10.52 23.10
N LYS A 180 9.89 11.69 22.97
CA LYS A 180 9.45 12.73 22.02
C LYS A 180 9.67 12.30 20.58
N ASN A 181 10.82 11.74 20.23
CA ASN A 181 11.07 11.25 18.88
C ASN A 181 10.24 9.99 18.59
N THR A 182 10.04 9.10 19.56
CA THR A 182 9.15 7.94 19.39
C THR A 182 7.72 8.36 19.04
N LEU A 183 7.21 9.41 19.68
CA LEU A 183 5.91 9.98 19.35
C LEU A 183 5.89 10.65 17.98
N ALA A 184 6.95 11.36 17.60
CA ALA A 184 7.07 11.97 16.27
C ALA A 184 7.08 10.91 15.16
N GLU A 185 7.82 9.81 15.33
CA GLU A 185 7.83 8.66 14.42
C GLU A 185 6.46 8.00 14.33
N ALA A 186 5.78 7.79 15.46
CA ALA A 186 4.43 7.23 15.48
C ALA A 186 3.43 8.13 14.71
N VAL A 187 3.54 9.46 14.86
CA VAL A 187 2.71 10.41 14.11
C VAL A 187 3.07 10.40 12.62
N ALA A 188 4.35 10.27 12.26
CA ALA A 188 4.79 10.16 10.87
C ALA A 188 4.21 8.91 10.18
N ILE A 189 4.24 7.75 10.86
CA ILE A 189 3.65 6.50 10.36
C ILE A 189 2.14 6.66 10.15
N LEU A 190 1.42 7.24 11.10
CA LEU A 190 -0.02 7.54 10.93
C LEU A 190 -0.27 8.58 9.83
N GLY A 191 0.65 9.51 9.67
CA GLY A 191 0.67 10.52 8.63
C GLY A 191 0.69 9.95 7.22
N GLU A 192 1.12 8.70 7.01
CA GLU A 192 1.00 8.05 5.70
C GLU A 192 -0.44 7.67 5.34
N TYR A 193 -1.31 7.45 6.33
CA TYR A 193 -2.70 7.04 6.12
C TYR A 193 -3.71 8.19 6.23
N LEU A 194 -3.34 9.29 6.89
CA LEU A 194 -4.24 10.40 7.20
C LEU A 194 -3.89 11.65 6.40
N LYS A 195 -4.89 12.49 6.14
CA LYS A 195 -4.66 13.85 5.63
C LYS A 195 -4.03 14.73 6.70
N ASP A 196 -3.13 15.63 6.27
CA ASP A 196 -2.41 16.53 7.16
C ASP A 196 -3.37 17.44 7.96
N GLU A 197 -4.38 17.98 7.28
CA GLU A 197 -5.53 18.65 7.89
C GLU A 197 -6.83 17.84 7.79
N PRO A 198 -7.66 17.80 8.84
CA PRO A 198 -7.43 18.38 10.18
C PRO A 198 -6.64 17.44 11.13
N TRP A 199 -6.53 16.15 10.80
CA TRP A 199 -6.22 15.11 11.77
C TRP A 199 -4.80 15.15 12.32
N ILE A 200 -3.79 15.25 11.46
CA ILE A 200 -2.39 15.29 11.91
C ILE A 200 -2.11 16.58 12.67
N LYS A 201 -2.61 17.73 12.21
CA LYS A 201 -2.47 18.99 12.96
C LYS A 201 -3.10 18.93 14.35
N LEU A 202 -4.32 18.42 14.46
CA LEU A 202 -5.00 18.28 15.76
C LEU A 202 -4.23 17.33 16.68
N LEU A 203 -3.71 16.24 16.14
CA LEU A 203 -2.90 15.26 16.87
C LEU A 203 -1.59 15.89 17.39
N CYS A 204 -0.85 16.61 16.54
CA CYS A 204 0.38 17.31 16.92
C CYS A 204 0.13 18.37 18.00
N ASN A 205 -0.93 19.18 17.85
CA ASN A 205 -1.31 20.19 18.83
C ASN A 205 -1.62 19.57 20.19
N HIS A 206 -2.36 18.46 20.20
CA HIS A 206 -2.72 17.76 21.43
C HIS A 206 -1.51 17.07 22.10
N LEU A 207 -0.58 16.52 21.31
CA LEU A 207 0.65 15.88 21.78
C LEU A 207 1.78 16.89 22.10
N LYS A 208 1.57 18.18 21.87
CA LYS A 208 2.57 19.26 22.02
C LYS A 208 3.85 19.00 21.21
N LEU A 209 3.69 18.41 20.02
CA LEU A 209 4.78 18.18 19.08
C LEU A 209 4.83 19.33 18.07
N SER A 210 6.02 19.82 17.75
CA SER A 210 6.23 20.62 16.54
C SER A 210 5.94 19.73 15.34
N LEU A 211 5.12 20.21 14.38
CA LEU A 211 4.86 19.50 13.13
C LEU A 211 6.19 18.99 12.56
N PRO A 212 6.30 17.73 12.11
CA PRO A 212 7.52 17.28 11.45
C PRO A 212 7.72 18.15 10.20
N GLU A 213 8.64 19.11 10.26
CA GLU A 213 9.23 19.65 9.05
C GLU A 213 9.89 18.48 8.35
N ALA A 214 9.63 18.31 7.05
CA ALA A 214 10.27 17.31 6.22
C ALA A 214 11.79 17.53 6.20
N SER A 215 12.50 17.04 7.22
CA SER A 215 13.94 16.99 7.24
C SER A 215 14.37 15.57 6.88
N SER A 216 14.50 15.36 5.57
CA SER A 216 15.28 14.28 5.01
C SER A 216 16.72 14.36 5.52
N LYS A 217 17.08 13.52 6.49
CA LYS A 217 18.46 13.03 6.67
C LYS A 217 18.42 11.63 7.30
N VAL A 218 18.11 10.63 6.47
CA VAL A 218 18.63 9.28 6.66
C VAL A 218 19.52 8.99 5.46
N SER A 219 20.74 8.58 5.79
CA SER A 219 21.83 8.20 4.91
C SER A 219 21.40 7.27 3.77
N ASP A 220 21.92 7.54 2.58
CA ASP A 220 21.95 6.63 1.44
C ASP A 220 22.26 5.20 1.88
N THR A 221 21.24 4.35 1.86
CA THR A 221 21.38 2.91 1.68
C THR A 221 20.22 2.51 0.78
N ASP A 222 20.54 2.20 -0.46
CA ASP A 222 19.63 1.89 -1.57
C ASP A 222 18.46 0.99 -1.16
N LEU A 223 17.30 1.60 -0.90
CA LEU A 223 15.99 0.98 -0.98
C LEU A 223 15.09 1.94 -1.74
N THR A 224 15.24 1.94 -3.06
CA THR A 224 14.33 2.64 -3.97
C THR A 224 13.00 1.91 -4.04
N ALA A 225 12.10 2.21 -3.09
CA ALA A 225 10.67 2.02 -3.29
C ALA A 225 10.22 3.06 -4.33
N VAL A 226 10.10 2.63 -5.59
CA VAL A 226 9.61 3.49 -6.67
C VAL A 226 8.12 3.70 -6.47
N GLU A 227 7.78 4.97 -6.21
CA GLU A 227 6.43 5.51 -6.26
C GLU A 227 5.67 5.04 -7.49
N SER A 228 4.38 4.78 -7.26
CA SER A 228 3.38 4.48 -8.27
C SER A 228 3.33 5.55 -9.36
N LYS A 229 4.05 5.33 -10.46
CA LYS A 229 3.86 6.04 -11.73
C LYS A 229 3.50 5.03 -12.81
N GLN A 230 2.42 5.36 -13.50
CA GLN A 230 1.80 4.63 -14.60
C GLN A 230 2.83 4.19 -15.64
N VAL A 231 2.69 2.96 -16.12
CA VAL A 231 3.44 2.41 -17.26
C VAL A 231 2.86 3.01 -18.55
N PRO A 232 3.66 3.66 -19.42
CA PRO A 232 3.27 3.84 -20.81
C PRO A 232 3.49 2.53 -21.56
N SER A 233 2.40 1.98 -22.08
CA SER A 233 2.42 1.05 -23.21
C SER A 233 2.97 1.78 -24.43
N ASP A 234 3.99 1.23 -25.09
CA ASP A 234 4.06 1.20 -26.55
C ASP A 234 5.12 0.21 -27.04
N ILE A 235 4.62 -0.79 -27.77
CA ILE A 235 5.38 -1.63 -28.71
C ILE A 235 5.34 -0.87 -30.04
N ALA A 236 6.51 -0.50 -30.57
CA ALA A 236 6.63 -0.08 -31.97
C ALA A 236 7.95 -0.59 -32.57
N GLN A 237 7.79 -1.69 -33.33
CA GLN A 237 8.37 -1.99 -34.64
C GLN A 237 9.86 -1.79 -34.92
N GLU A 238 10.50 -2.92 -35.23
CA GLU A 238 11.65 -3.03 -36.13
C GLU A 238 11.43 -2.27 -37.45
N LYS A 239 12.47 -1.58 -37.93
CA LYS A 239 12.86 -1.61 -39.35
C LYS A 239 14.33 -1.22 -39.55
N SER A 240 14.94 -2.02 -40.42
CA SER A 240 16.27 -2.00 -41.03
C SER A 240 16.77 -0.68 -41.65
N GLY A 241 18.09 -0.48 -41.70
CA GLY A 241 18.73 0.19 -42.85
C GLY A 241 20.05 0.96 -42.64
N SER A 242 21.16 0.28 -42.96
CA SER A 242 22.37 0.77 -43.68
C SER A 242 23.36 1.80 -43.09
N ASP A 243 24.59 1.30 -42.89
CA ASP A 243 25.94 1.83 -43.14
C ASP A 243 26.28 3.34 -43.06
N SER A 244 27.29 3.65 -42.24
CA SER A 244 28.59 4.13 -42.77
C SER A 244 29.72 4.07 -41.74
N LYS A 245 30.91 3.70 -42.23
CA LYS A 245 32.18 3.53 -41.51
C LYS A 245 32.76 4.87 -41.06
N THR A 246 33.37 4.93 -39.88
CA THR A 246 34.67 5.61 -39.70
C THR A 246 35.48 4.95 -38.57
N LYS A 247 36.71 4.52 -38.91
CA LYS A 247 37.72 3.96 -38.01
C LYS A 247 38.30 5.05 -37.10
N ARG A 248 38.55 4.72 -35.82
CA ARG A 248 39.75 5.17 -35.08
C ARG A 248 40.20 4.12 -34.05
N LYS A 249 41.51 3.88 -34.04
CA LYS A 249 42.23 2.85 -33.28
C LYS A 249 42.40 3.25 -31.80
N GLY A 250 42.41 2.24 -30.92
CA GLY A 250 43.41 2.15 -29.84
C GLY A 250 42.89 1.94 -28.42
N LYS A 251 42.92 0.69 -27.92
CA LYS A 251 43.82 0.21 -26.86
C LYS A 251 43.35 -1.17 -26.36
N GLN A 252 44.26 -2.14 -26.41
CA GLN A 252 44.06 -3.49 -25.88
C GLN A 252 44.06 -3.44 -24.34
N ALA A 253 43.01 -3.98 -23.72
CA ALA A 253 43.02 -4.38 -22.32
C ALA A 253 43.25 -5.90 -22.24
N LYS A 254 44.14 -6.27 -21.32
CA LYS A 254 44.70 -7.61 -21.13
C LYS A 254 43.60 -8.65 -20.82
N LYS A 255 43.69 -9.80 -21.48
CA LYS A 255 42.85 -10.99 -21.22
C LYS A 255 43.14 -11.54 -19.82
N ALA A 256 42.11 -11.63 -19.00
CA ALA A 256 42.09 -12.46 -17.80
C ALA A 256 41.71 -13.91 -18.17
N LYS A 257 42.21 -14.83 -17.37
CA LYS A 257 42.24 -16.29 -17.54
C LYS A 257 40.83 -16.88 -17.68
N VAL A 258 40.64 -17.75 -18.67
CA VAL A 258 39.39 -18.50 -18.92
C VAL A 258 39.29 -19.63 -17.88
N GLU A 259 38.28 -19.59 -17.02
CA GLU A 259 37.81 -20.75 -16.27
C GLU A 259 36.87 -21.57 -17.15
N THR A 260 37.29 -22.81 -17.42
CA THR A 260 36.81 -23.68 -18.49
C THR A 260 35.43 -24.30 -18.28
N GLU A 261 34.57 -23.77 -17.40
CA GLU A 261 33.20 -24.28 -17.21
C GLU A 261 32.12 -23.21 -16.93
N SER A 262 32.39 -21.93 -17.19
CA SER A 262 31.35 -20.90 -17.07
C SER A 262 30.40 -20.93 -18.29
N ARG A 263 29.24 -21.60 -18.15
CA ARG A 263 28.17 -21.49 -19.14
C ARG A 263 27.54 -20.10 -19.08
N ASN A 264 27.34 -19.49 -20.24
CA ASN A 264 26.72 -18.18 -20.35
C ASN A 264 25.29 -18.27 -19.82
N ILE A 265 24.92 -17.43 -18.85
CA ILE A 265 23.58 -17.44 -18.25
C ILE A 265 22.46 -17.28 -19.28
N LYS A 266 22.76 -16.64 -20.44
CA LYS A 266 21.83 -16.55 -21.58
C LYS A 266 21.38 -17.92 -22.08
N GLU A 267 22.24 -18.94 -22.02
CA GLU A 267 21.90 -20.30 -22.47
C GLU A 267 20.89 -21.00 -21.56
N MET A 268 20.75 -20.58 -20.28
CA MET A 268 19.70 -21.11 -19.40
C MET A 268 18.30 -20.65 -19.85
N PHE A 269 18.17 -19.44 -20.38
CA PHE A 269 16.87 -18.85 -20.73
C PHE A 269 16.30 -19.33 -22.07
N PHE A 270 17.11 -19.94 -22.95
CA PHE A 270 16.63 -20.45 -24.25
C PHE A 270 16.10 -21.88 -24.20
N ARG A 271 16.40 -22.65 -23.15
CA ARG A 271 15.99 -24.07 -23.08
C ARG A 271 14.55 -24.28 -22.59
N ALA A 272 13.94 -23.28 -21.95
CA ALA A 272 12.56 -23.38 -21.47
C ALA A 272 11.50 -23.15 -22.57
N SER A 273 11.88 -22.65 -23.75
CA SER A 273 10.94 -22.25 -24.81
C SER A 273 10.67 -23.34 -25.85
N ARG A 274 11.22 -24.56 -25.70
CA ARG A 274 11.03 -25.65 -26.67
C ARG A 274 10.60 -26.94 -25.98
N ARG A 275 9.31 -27.02 -25.67
CA ARG A 275 8.52 -28.26 -25.60
C ARG A 275 7.03 -27.87 -25.63
N SER A 276 6.51 -27.73 -26.84
CA SER A 276 5.10 -27.93 -27.20
C SER A 276 5.06 -29.07 -28.20
#